data_AF-A0A8C3DV56-F1
#
_entry.id   AF-A0A8C3DV56-F1
#
_cell.length_a   1.000
_cell.length_b   1.000
_cell.length_c   1.000
_cell.angle_alpha   90.00
_cell.angle_beta   90.00
_cell.angle_gamma   90.00
#
_symmetry.space_group_name_H-M   'P 1'
#
loop_
_entity.id
_entity.type
_entity.pdbx_description
1 polymer ?
#
loop_
_entity_poly.entity_id
_entity_poly.type
_entity_poly.pdbx_seq_one_letter_code
_entity_poly.pdbx_strand_id
1 'polypeptide(L)'
;MASIPGNQKATHSENSQGKKSQHAEEAIFYMNCRAAYLSVLKSSLENIKSREQLSLVLQQAGRNPSRRTINKYWTSRTTSLNFDDFCAILKKEKPATKNELLEAFGKIDTDKAGYIFHDELYKILTTRGDKMTWEEVTSITKQADFNCSGKLDYNKFCELYLSTREQCCKAARDRLEVDPRLRQQQFGNQTENSSEGIPVPVSKASPRISRKSDHKLANGDSRAPSRPSSAQSGKASSSTTVTVGASSSSRNTKLIIEPDTMKEWQCVQSKGCFYLEEDGEIISHKYRLHLPQRSAVCITIKPLNIAQAEGKSCRWLSVDTALFILKENETQENLQLVSFTELQHKEMFGWRGELGSGVYWLLPFTTGCRLRKVKTQIPGEAKLVGRDEDGELALTKEFRAALLDIFETIDLDGNGLLSLEEYNFFELRTSGEKCDQEAWAVCKENFEMKKNELTRQGFMDLNLMEANDRDGDPRDLWVTLLSLGYNKALEMTEACPFVIDICAERCKARMKAVSLEAGGSQLSRAVCRSVVNKGEAKVLDGSENIIIHTYKSGSRISSVIENKSENKVIIHVNNEKSKNCLNSRGLTVFAVEVAPKSMMVSQHVMPLKEQEEWIYSCVHSLVG
;
A
#
# COMPACT_ATOMS: atom_id res chain seq x y z
N MET A 1 -28.47 -35.15 45.26
CA MET A 1 -27.60 -33.98 45.58
C MET A 1 -26.19 -34.31 45.12
N ALA A 2 -25.68 -33.57 44.13
CA ALA A 2 -24.27 -33.15 43.99
C ALA A 2 -24.04 -32.68 42.55
N SER A 3 -23.52 -31.46 42.45
CA SER A 3 -23.44 -30.61 41.28
C SER A 3 -22.20 -30.87 40.43
N ILE A 4 -22.31 -30.60 39.13
CA ILE A 4 -21.20 -30.52 38.18
C ILE A 4 -20.59 -29.11 38.25
N PRO A 5 -19.25 -28.93 38.28
CA PRO A 5 -18.63 -27.65 37.97
C PRO A 5 -18.15 -27.59 36.50
N GLY A 6 -18.51 -26.51 35.83
CA GLY A 6 -18.13 -26.19 34.45
C GLY A 6 -16.69 -25.70 34.34
N ASN A 7 -16.08 -25.96 33.19
CA ASN A 7 -14.73 -25.50 32.84
C ASN A 7 -14.84 -24.38 31.81
N GLN A 8 -14.45 -23.16 32.17
CA GLN A 8 -14.31 -22.01 31.28
C GLN A 8 -12.85 -21.57 31.17
N LYS A 9 -12.44 -21.35 29.91
CA LYS A 9 -11.44 -20.38 29.40
C LYS A 9 -9.94 -20.61 29.69
N ALA A 10 -9.26 -21.11 28.65
CA ALA A 10 -7.90 -20.72 28.29
C ALA A 10 -7.82 -20.62 26.74
N THR A 11 -8.03 -19.43 26.15
CA THR A 11 -7.90 -19.25 24.68
C THR A 11 -7.75 -17.78 24.23
N HIS A 12 -7.18 -16.89 25.05
CA HIS A 12 -6.97 -15.47 24.67
C HIS A 12 -5.53 -14.94 24.76
N SER A 13 -4.52 -15.79 24.98
CA SER A 13 -3.12 -15.34 25.07
C SER A 13 -2.39 -15.34 23.72
N GLU A 14 -2.55 -16.40 22.92
CA GLU A 14 -1.66 -16.67 21.77
C GLU A 14 -1.84 -15.71 20.59
N ASN A 15 -3.06 -15.21 20.35
CA ASN A 15 -3.38 -14.34 19.20
C ASN A 15 -2.84 -12.90 19.34
N SER A 16 -2.50 -12.48 20.57
CA SER A 16 -1.87 -11.18 20.85
C SER A 16 -0.35 -11.21 20.69
N GLN A 17 0.25 -12.39 20.89
CA GLN A 17 1.68 -12.64 20.75
C GLN A 17 2.09 -12.71 19.27
N GLY A 18 1.28 -13.35 18.41
CA GLY A 18 1.53 -13.43 16.97
C GLY A 18 1.54 -12.06 16.26
N LYS A 19 0.61 -11.17 16.62
CA LYS A 19 0.55 -9.80 16.06
C LYS A 19 1.69 -8.89 16.55
N LYS A 20 2.12 -9.05 17.81
CA LYS A 20 3.31 -8.37 18.35
C LYS A 20 4.61 -8.88 17.71
N SER A 21 4.69 -10.18 17.42
CA SER A 21 5.84 -10.82 16.76
C SER A 21 6.00 -10.33 15.31
N GLN A 22 4.91 -10.25 14.55
CA GLN A 22 4.96 -9.75 13.16
C GLN A 22 5.38 -8.28 13.07
N HIS A 23 4.87 -7.43 13.96
CA HIS A 23 5.29 -6.02 14.01
C HIS A 23 6.77 -5.90 14.43
N ALA A 24 7.29 -6.82 15.25
CA ALA A 24 8.69 -6.86 15.61
C ALA A 24 9.57 -7.32 14.42
N GLU A 25 9.16 -8.35 13.68
CA GLU A 25 9.87 -8.83 12.49
C GLU A 25 9.92 -7.77 11.38
N GLU A 26 8.83 -7.05 11.15
CA GLU A 26 8.79 -5.98 10.15
C GLU A 26 9.64 -4.78 10.58
N ALA A 27 9.62 -4.41 11.87
CA ALA A 27 10.52 -3.39 12.41
C ALA A 27 11.99 -3.78 12.25
N ILE A 28 12.35 -5.05 12.50
CA ILE A 28 13.70 -5.58 12.30
C ILE A 28 14.08 -5.53 10.82
N PHE A 29 13.17 -5.89 9.91
CA PHE A 29 13.40 -5.82 8.47
C PHE A 29 13.76 -4.39 8.02
N TYR A 30 12.95 -3.39 8.38
CA TYR A 30 13.22 -2.01 7.99
C TYR A 30 14.47 -1.44 8.66
N MET A 31 14.75 -1.82 9.91
CA MET A 31 16.00 -1.47 10.58
C MET A 31 17.21 -2.00 9.81
N ASN A 32 17.16 -3.25 9.33
CA ASN A 32 18.23 -3.85 8.54
C ASN A 32 18.38 -3.18 7.17
N CYS A 33 17.27 -2.87 6.49
CA CYS A 33 17.30 -2.12 5.23
C CYS A 33 17.96 -0.76 5.44
N ARG A 34 17.57 -0.05 6.50
CA ARG A 34 18.09 1.27 6.84
C ARG A 34 19.60 1.23 7.13
N ALA A 35 20.04 0.26 7.92
CA ALA A 35 21.46 0.05 8.22
C ALA A 35 22.30 -0.16 6.95
N ALA A 36 21.83 -1.01 6.03
CA ALA A 36 22.48 -1.25 4.76
C ALA A 36 22.50 0.00 3.86
N TYR A 37 21.38 0.70 3.75
CA TYR A 37 21.25 1.92 2.96
C TYR A 37 22.21 3.01 3.41
N LEU A 38 22.27 3.25 4.72
CA LEU A 38 23.13 4.25 5.34
C LEU A 38 24.62 3.87 5.37
N SER A 39 24.95 2.61 5.05
CA SER A 39 26.34 2.19 4.90
C SER A 39 26.96 2.65 3.59
N VAL A 40 26.14 3.06 2.61
CA VAL A 40 26.57 3.55 1.30
C VAL A 40 26.18 5.01 1.10
N LEU A 41 25.00 5.39 1.57
CA LEU A 41 24.41 6.71 1.39
C LEU A 41 24.43 7.48 2.70
N LYS A 42 24.55 8.81 2.64
CA LYS A 42 24.69 9.63 3.86
C LYS A 42 23.37 9.81 4.62
N SER A 43 22.25 9.51 3.95
CA SER A 43 20.90 9.64 4.48
C SER A 43 19.95 8.66 3.80
N SER A 44 18.89 8.25 4.51
CA SER A 44 17.77 7.48 3.94
C SER A 44 16.96 8.28 2.90
N LEU A 45 17.24 9.58 2.75
CA LEU A 45 16.60 10.49 1.81
C LEU A 45 17.45 10.74 0.55
N GLU A 46 18.69 10.25 0.53
CA GLU A 46 19.54 10.33 -0.65
C GLU A 46 19.18 9.18 -1.59
N ASN A 47 18.74 9.48 -2.81
CA ASN A 47 18.42 8.43 -3.77
C ASN A 47 19.69 7.73 -4.28
N ILE A 48 19.58 6.44 -4.56
CA ILE A 48 20.53 5.69 -5.36
C ILE A 48 20.49 6.27 -6.78
N LYS A 49 21.63 6.70 -7.32
CA LYS A 49 21.79 7.38 -8.62
C LYS A 49 22.58 6.59 -9.65
N SER A 50 23.12 5.43 -9.27
CA SER A 50 23.88 4.59 -10.19
C SER A 50 23.69 3.09 -9.90
N ARG A 51 24.04 2.27 -10.91
CA ARG A 51 24.08 0.80 -10.80
C ARG A 51 25.02 0.33 -9.70
N GLU A 52 26.15 1.01 -9.55
CA GLU A 52 27.19 0.73 -8.57
C GLU A 52 26.64 0.98 -7.16
N GLN A 53 25.94 2.09 -6.94
CA GLN A 53 25.29 2.37 -5.67
C GLN A 53 24.20 1.33 -5.33
N LEU A 54 23.37 0.94 -6.31
CA LEU A 54 22.35 -0.10 -6.09
C LEU A 54 23.01 -1.43 -5.67
N SER A 55 24.08 -1.81 -6.38
CA SER A 55 24.83 -3.04 -6.08
C SER A 55 25.43 -3.01 -4.69
N LEU A 56 26.10 -1.92 -4.32
CA LEU A 56 26.71 -1.76 -2.99
C LEU A 56 25.66 -1.83 -1.88
N VAL A 57 24.52 -1.15 -2.03
CA VAL A 57 23.49 -1.14 -0.98
C VAL A 57 22.87 -2.54 -0.81
N LEU A 58 22.61 -3.26 -1.90
CA LEU A 58 22.15 -4.65 -1.85
C LEU A 58 23.18 -5.58 -1.17
N GLN A 59 24.48 -5.35 -1.43
CA GLN A 59 25.57 -6.08 -0.77
C GLN A 59 25.61 -5.82 0.74
N GLN A 60 25.46 -4.57 1.17
CA GLN A 60 25.38 -4.23 2.60
C GLN A 60 24.15 -4.84 3.30
N ALA A 61 23.09 -5.16 2.55
CA ALA A 61 21.93 -5.90 3.03
C ALA A 61 22.05 -7.44 2.92
N GLY A 62 23.26 -7.93 2.61
CA GLY A 62 23.57 -9.35 2.56
C GLY A 62 23.07 -10.05 1.29
N ARG A 63 22.91 -9.32 0.18
CA ARG A 63 22.71 -9.90 -1.15
C ARG A 63 24.02 -9.92 -1.94
N ASN A 64 24.06 -10.69 -3.01
CA ASN A 64 25.14 -10.62 -3.98
C ASN A 64 24.51 -10.54 -5.38
N PRO A 65 24.07 -9.34 -5.82
CA PRO A 65 23.28 -9.20 -7.03
C PRO A 65 24.14 -9.44 -8.28
N SER A 66 23.64 -10.28 -9.20
CA SER A 66 24.24 -10.44 -10.53
C SER A 66 24.04 -9.19 -11.38
N ARG A 67 24.78 -9.05 -12.48
CA ARG A 67 24.56 -7.94 -13.43
C ARG A 67 23.16 -8.00 -14.04
N ARG A 68 22.60 -9.20 -14.20
CA ARG A 68 21.20 -9.41 -14.60
C ARG A 68 20.23 -8.88 -13.55
N THR A 69 20.48 -9.15 -12.27
CA THR A 69 19.66 -8.64 -11.15
C THR A 69 19.72 -7.11 -11.10
N ILE A 70 20.89 -6.50 -11.25
CA ILE A 70 21.02 -5.05 -11.30
C ILE A 70 20.28 -4.47 -12.51
N ASN A 71 20.43 -5.05 -13.71
CA ASN A 71 19.74 -4.58 -14.91
C ASN A 71 18.22 -4.75 -14.86
N LYS A 72 17.71 -5.71 -14.08
CA LYS A 72 16.27 -5.88 -13.84
C LYS A 72 15.66 -4.66 -13.13
N TYR A 73 16.39 -4.04 -12.21
CA TYR A 73 15.90 -2.90 -11.42
C TYR A 73 16.49 -1.55 -11.84
N TRP A 74 17.60 -1.56 -12.59
CA TRP A 74 18.28 -0.37 -13.12
C TRP A 74 18.34 -0.41 -14.64
N THR A 75 17.22 -0.03 -15.25
CA THR A 75 17.04 0.03 -16.70
C THR A 75 17.61 1.34 -17.28
N SER A 76 17.62 1.47 -18.60
CA SER A 76 17.99 2.75 -19.26
C SER A 76 17.05 3.92 -18.94
N ARG A 77 15.85 3.63 -18.41
CA ARG A 77 14.86 4.64 -17.99
C ARG A 77 14.96 4.99 -16.50
N THR A 78 15.72 4.23 -15.72
CA THR A 78 15.88 4.44 -14.28
C THR A 78 16.87 5.59 -14.04
N THR A 79 16.39 6.72 -13.55
CA THR A 79 17.23 7.87 -13.20
C THR A 79 17.66 7.86 -11.73
N SER A 80 16.83 7.31 -10.85
CA SER A 80 17.14 7.15 -9.43
C SER A 80 16.21 6.15 -8.74
N LEU A 81 16.64 5.55 -7.62
CA LEU A 81 15.80 4.72 -6.74
C LEU A 81 15.85 5.26 -5.30
N ASN A 82 14.69 5.41 -4.66
CA ASN A 82 14.59 5.88 -3.27
C ASN A 82 14.70 4.70 -2.26
N PHE A 83 14.57 4.99 -0.96
CA PHE A 83 14.66 3.98 0.09
C PHE A 83 13.55 2.93 0.04
N ASP A 84 12.33 3.34 -0.33
CA ASP A 84 11.19 2.42 -0.42
C ASP A 84 11.35 1.48 -1.62
N ASP A 85 11.82 1.99 -2.76
CA ASP A 85 12.19 1.17 -3.93
C ASP A 85 13.22 0.10 -3.55
N PHE A 86 14.24 0.50 -2.78
CA PHE A 86 15.25 -0.41 -2.27
C PHE A 86 14.66 -1.48 -1.34
N CYS A 87 13.78 -1.09 -0.42
CA CYS A 87 13.09 -2.03 0.48
C CYS A 87 12.22 -3.02 -0.32
N ALA A 88 11.54 -2.56 -1.37
CA ALA A 88 10.75 -3.41 -2.27
C ALA A 88 11.64 -4.42 -3.02
N ILE A 89 12.80 -3.98 -3.52
CA ILE A 89 13.79 -4.86 -4.16
C ILE A 89 14.26 -5.94 -3.18
N LEU A 90 14.58 -5.59 -1.93
CA LEU A 90 15.01 -6.55 -0.91
C LEU A 90 13.94 -7.57 -0.50
N LYS A 91 12.65 -7.21 -0.59
CA LYS A 91 11.54 -8.15 -0.38
C LYS A 91 11.45 -9.18 -1.51
N LYS A 92 11.74 -8.76 -2.75
CA LYS A 92 11.70 -9.62 -3.95
C LYS A 92 12.96 -10.48 -4.09
N GLU A 93 14.14 -9.92 -3.83
CA GLU A 93 15.41 -10.63 -3.89
C GLU A 93 15.73 -11.23 -2.52
N LYS A 94 15.65 -12.56 -2.38
CA LYS A 94 16.01 -13.27 -1.14
C LYS A 94 17.52 -13.51 -1.06
N PRO A 95 18.12 -13.58 0.14
CA PRO A 95 19.53 -13.91 0.26
C PRO A 95 19.73 -15.39 -0.03
N ALA A 96 20.81 -15.73 -0.74
CA ALA A 96 21.15 -17.12 -1.03
C ALA A 96 21.33 -17.93 0.26
N THR A 97 20.73 -19.10 0.31
CA THR A 97 20.85 -20.06 1.41
C THR A 97 22.05 -20.98 1.23
N LYS A 98 22.50 -21.64 2.31
CA LYS A 98 23.58 -22.63 2.23
C LYS A 98 23.24 -23.74 1.22
N ASN A 99 21.99 -24.21 1.24
CA ASN A 99 21.55 -25.30 0.37
C ASN A 99 21.55 -24.90 -1.10
N GLU A 100 21.04 -23.72 -1.45
CA GLU A 100 21.05 -23.23 -2.84
C GLU A 100 22.48 -23.08 -3.39
N LEU A 101 23.43 -22.63 -2.55
CA LEU A 101 24.83 -22.53 -2.94
C LEU A 101 25.46 -23.92 -3.14
N LEU A 102 25.24 -24.85 -2.22
CA LEU A 102 25.73 -26.22 -2.32
C LEU A 102 25.14 -26.95 -3.54
N GLU A 103 23.85 -26.77 -3.82
CA GLU A 103 23.20 -27.32 -5.01
C GLU A 103 23.78 -26.75 -6.31
N ALA A 104 24.14 -25.47 -6.33
CA ALA A 104 24.77 -24.86 -7.50
C ALA A 104 26.16 -25.45 -7.78
N PHE A 105 26.97 -25.65 -6.74
CA PHE A 105 28.28 -26.32 -6.88
C PHE A 105 28.15 -27.82 -7.17
N GLY A 106 27.14 -28.50 -6.64
CA GLY A 106 26.87 -29.91 -6.92
C GLY A 106 26.43 -30.20 -8.36
N LYS A 107 26.07 -29.17 -9.15
CA LYS A 107 25.88 -29.30 -10.61
C LYS A 107 27.20 -29.34 -11.39
N ILE A 108 28.29 -28.94 -10.74
CA ILE A 108 29.66 -28.93 -11.30
C ILE A 108 30.39 -30.19 -10.80
N ASP A 109 30.39 -30.41 -9.49
CA ASP A 109 30.94 -31.60 -8.84
C ASP A 109 29.95 -32.79 -8.94
N THR A 110 29.94 -33.44 -10.11
CA THR A 110 29.02 -34.56 -10.39
C THR A 110 29.29 -35.81 -9.55
N ASP A 111 30.53 -36.00 -9.08
CA ASP A 111 30.95 -37.10 -8.22
C ASP A 111 30.75 -36.81 -6.72
N LYS A 112 30.30 -35.61 -6.37
CA LYS A 112 30.07 -35.14 -4.98
C LYS A 112 31.32 -35.30 -4.11
N ALA A 113 32.48 -35.04 -4.70
CA ALA A 113 33.77 -35.13 -4.04
C ALA A 113 33.97 -34.05 -2.95
N GLY A 114 33.13 -33.00 -2.94
CA GLY A 114 33.21 -31.90 -2.00
C GLY A 114 34.17 -30.79 -2.45
N TYR A 115 34.73 -30.87 -3.66
CA TYR A 115 35.67 -29.92 -4.20
C TYR A 115 35.59 -29.80 -5.73
N ILE A 116 36.10 -28.69 -6.28
CA ILE A 116 36.19 -28.45 -7.72
C ILE A 116 37.64 -28.15 -8.08
N PHE A 117 38.17 -28.76 -9.15
CA PHE A 117 39.51 -28.47 -9.63
C PHE A 117 39.63 -27.05 -10.18
N HIS A 118 40.76 -26.38 -9.95
CA HIS A 118 40.97 -25.00 -10.39
C HIS A 118 40.81 -24.83 -11.91
N ASP A 119 41.24 -25.79 -12.73
CA ASP A 119 41.07 -25.74 -14.19
C ASP A 119 39.60 -25.77 -14.62
N GLU A 120 38.77 -26.55 -13.93
CA GLU A 120 37.34 -26.64 -14.18
C GLU A 120 36.60 -25.39 -13.71
N LEU A 121 36.95 -24.90 -12.51
CA LEU A 121 36.45 -23.64 -11.98
C LEU A 121 36.77 -22.48 -12.93
N TYR A 122 38.01 -22.45 -13.44
CA TYR A 122 38.47 -21.47 -14.42
C TYR A 122 37.63 -21.50 -15.69
N LYS A 123 37.45 -22.69 -16.27
CA LYS A 123 36.64 -22.87 -17.47
C LYS A 123 35.20 -22.38 -17.25
N ILE A 124 34.59 -22.67 -16.10
CA ILE A 124 33.19 -22.31 -15.84
C ILE A 124 33.03 -20.80 -15.62
N LEU A 125 33.85 -20.19 -14.77
CA LEU A 125 33.73 -18.76 -14.41
C LEU A 125 34.08 -17.81 -15.55
N THR A 126 34.87 -18.26 -16.53
CA THR A 126 35.24 -17.44 -17.70
C THR A 126 34.31 -17.65 -18.90
N THR A 127 33.53 -18.74 -18.94
CA THR A 127 32.68 -19.06 -20.10
C THR A 127 31.18 -18.88 -19.86
N ARG A 128 30.69 -19.02 -18.61
CA ARG A 128 29.26 -19.01 -18.28
C ARG A 128 28.88 -17.84 -17.38
N GLY A 129 27.63 -17.37 -17.50
CA GLY A 129 27.08 -16.32 -16.63
C GLY A 129 27.74 -14.94 -16.81
N ASP A 130 27.86 -14.20 -15.71
CA ASP A 130 28.66 -12.96 -15.65
C ASP A 130 30.14 -13.34 -15.62
N LYS A 131 30.75 -13.41 -16.81
CA LYS A 131 32.11 -13.89 -17.02
C LYS A 131 33.12 -13.08 -16.21
N MET A 132 33.98 -13.79 -15.49
CA MET A 132 35.13 -13.23 -14.81
C MET A 132 36.36 -13.22 -15.73
N THR A 133 37.26 -12.28 -15.46
CA THR A 133 38.59 -12.19 -16.06
C THR A 133 39.53 -13.24 -15.49
N TRP A 134 40.65 -13.49 -16.18
CA TRP A 134 41.64 -14.46 -15.72
C TRP A 134 42.23 -14.05 -14.37
N GLU A 135 42.42 -12.76 -14.17
CA GLU A 135 42.95 -12.14 -12.97
C GLU A 135 41.99 -12.30 -11.77
N GLU A 136 40.68 -12.09 -11.99
CA GLU A 136 39.65 -12.27 -10.95
C GLU A 136 39.57 -13.71 -10.47
N VAL A 137 39.57 -14.69 -11.39
CA VAL A 137 39.55 -16.11 -11.01
C VAL A 137 40.84 -16.51 -10.30
N THR A 138 41.98 -16.02 -10.77
CA THR A 138 43.29 -16.25 -10.12
C THR A 138 43.32 -15.67 -8.70
N SER A 139 42.64 -14.55 -8.47
CA SER A 139 42.50 -13.98 -7.12
C SER A 139 41.66 -14.87 -6.21
N ILE A 140 40.65 -15.57 -6.73
CA ILE A 140 39.82 -16.50 -5.97
C ILE A 140 40.61 -17.75 -5.61
N THR A 141 41.36 -18.34 -6.55
CA THR A 141 42.11 -19.60 -6.34
C THR A 141 43.32 -19.44 -5.42
N LYS A 142 43.79 -18.21 -5.19
CA LYS A 142 44.87 -17.87 -4.25
C LYS A 142 44.42 -17.81 -2.78
N GLN A 143 43.10 -17.81 -2.50
CA GLN A 143 42.61 -17.69 -1.13
C GLN A 143 42.72 -19.02 -0.38
N ALA A 144 43.60 -19.09 0.62
CA ALA A 144 43.89 -20.33 1.34
C ALA A 144 42.75 -20.84 2.22
N ASP A 145 41.74 -20.00 2.54
CA ASP A 145 40.62 -20.35 3.42
C ASP A 145 39.75 -21.48 2.85
N PHE A 146 39.65 -21.56 1.53
CA PHE A 146 38.83 -22.55 0.82
C PHE A 146 39.54 -23.17 -0.39
N ASN A 147 40.83 -22.91 -0.59
CA ASN A 147 41.63 -23.59 -1.61
C ASN A 147 42.78 -24.36 -1.00
N CYS A 148 42.99 -25.60 -1.45
CA CYS A 148 44.15 -26.40 -1.11
C CYS A 148 44.51 -27.33 -2.27
N SER A 149 45.79 -27.46 -2.59
CA SER A 149 46.30 -28.45 -3.57
C SER A 149 45.62 -28.38 -4.96
N GLY A 150 45.39 -27.17 -5.49
CA GLY A 150 44.75 -26.98 -6.81
C GLY A 150 43.24 -27.26 -6.86
N LYS A 151 42.60 -27.35 -5.69
CA LYS A 151 41.17 -27.65 -5.52
C LYS A 151 40.49 -26.58 -4.66
N LEU A 152 39.28 -26.20 -5.06
CA LEU A 152 38.35 -25.35 -4.31
C LEU A 152 37.43 -26.23 -3.46
N ASP A 153 37.52 -26.12 -2.14
CA ASP A 153 36.55 -26.69 -1.20
C ASP A 153 35.33 -25.76 -1.12
N TYR A 154 34.28 -26.10 -1.87
CA TYR A 154 33.11 -25.25 -1.95
C TYR A 154 32.28 -25.24 -0.67
N ASN A 155 32.45 -26.22 0.24
CA ASN A 155 31.79 -26.21 1.54
C ASN A 155 32.38 -25.10 2.40
N LYS A 156 33.71 -25.02 2.47
CA LYS A 156 34.42 -23.92 3.15
C LYS A 156 34.12 -22.57 2.50
N PHE A 157 34.05 -22.50 1.18
CA PHE A 157 33.66 -21.28 0.48
C PHE A 157 32.24 -20.82 0.88
N CYS A 158 31.27 -21.73 0.92
CA CYS A 158 29.90 -21.41 1.34
C CYS A 158 29.84 -20.92 2.79
N GLU A 159 30.63 -21.53 3.69
CA GLU A 159 30.73 -21.10 5.09
C GLU A 159 31.35 -19.72 5.23
N LEU A 160 32.44 -19.46 4.52
CA LEU A 160 33.06 -18.14 4.45
C LEU A 160 32.06 -17.12 3.91
N TYR A 161 31.38 -17.40 2.79
CA TYR A 161 30.39 -16.50 2.19
C TYR A 161 29.28 -16.13 3.17
N LEU A 162 28.70 -17.11 3.86
CA LEU A 162 27.62 -16.86 4.82
C LEU A 162 28.11 -16.07 6.04
N SER A 163 29.33 -16.36 6.52
CA SER A 163 29.99 -15.62 7.59
C SER A 163 30.25 -14.16 7.19
N THR A 164 30.84 -13.93 6.02
CA THR A 164 31.06 -12.58 5.48
C THR A 164 29.75 -11.81 5.32
N ARG A 165 28.71 -12.46 4.79
CA ARG A 165 27.37 -11.86 4.67
C ARG A 165 26.83 -11.41 6.02
N GLU A 166 26.92 -12.26 7.04
CA GLU A 166 26.47 -11.93 8.39
C GLU A 166 27.28 -10.78 9.00
N GLN A 167 28.60 -10.79 8.81
CA GLN A 167 29.50 -9.73 9.24
C GLN A 167 29.18 -8.39 8.57
N CYS A 168 28.92 -8.35 7.27
CA CYS A 168 28.52 -7.13 6.57
C CYS A 168 27.21 -6.56 7.15
N CYS A 169 26.18 -7.40 7.30
CA CYS A 169 24.91 -7.00 7.89
C CYS A 169 25.06 -6.54 9.35
N LYS A 170 25.97 -7.17 10.12
CA LYS A 170 26.28 -6.78 11.49
C LYS A 170 27.01 -5.44 11.54
N ALA A 171 28.05 -5.26 10.74
CA ALA A 171 28.81 -4.01 10.66
C ALA A 171 27.93 -2.83 10.24
N ALA A 172 26.99 -3.04 9.30
CA ALA A 172 26.00 -2.04 8.91
C ALA A 172 25.10 -1.62 10.09
N ARG A 173 24.64 -2.60 10.90
CA ARG A 173 23.83 -2.34 12.10
C ARG A 173 24.63 -1.63 13.18
N ASP A 174 25.84 -2.11 13.47
CA ASP A 174 26.71 -1.53 14.50
C ASP A 174 27.06 -0.07 14.16
N ARG A 175 27.31 0.25 12.89
CA ARG A 175 27.50 1.64 12.42
C ARG A 175 26.26 2.51 12.65
N LEU A 176 25.07 1.96 12.41
CA LEU A 176 23.82 2.64 12.67
C LEU A 176 23.60 2.91 14.17
N GLU A 177 24.07 2.00 15.04
CA GLU A 177 23.98 2.13 16.49
C GLU A 177 25.01 3.10 17.08
N VAL A 178 26.23 3.16 16.55
CA VAL A 178 27.31 3.97 17.15
C VAL A 178 27.25 5.44 16.72
N ASP A 179 26.65 5.77 15.56
CA ASP A 179 26.57 7.15 15.07
C ASP A 179 25.30 7.88 15.56
N PRO A 180 25.40 8.86 16.48
CA PRO A 180 24.24 9.61 16.98
C PRO A 180 23.55 10.46 15.90
N ARG A 181 24.21 10.82 14.79
CA ARG A 181 23.61 11.54 13.66
C ARG A 181 22.76 10.60 12.79
N LEU A 182 23.18 9.35 12.64
CA LEU A 182 22.41 8.29 11.97
C LEU A 182 21.31 7.71 12.89
N ARG A 183 21.50 7.72 14.23
CA ARG A 183 20.45 7.44 15.22
C ARG A 183 19.40 8.55 15.33
N GLN A 184 19.74 9.83 15.24
CA GLN A 184 18.77 10.94 15.32
C GLN A 184 17.79 11.02 14.14
N GLN A 185 18.01 10.21 13.11
CA GLN A 185 17.05 9.93 12.05
C GLN A 185 16.14 8.71 12.40
N GLN A 186 16.12 8.27 13.66
CA GLN A 186 15.06 7.43 14.24
C GLN A 186 13.91 8.31 14.71
N PHE A 187 12.69 7.88 14.40
CA PHE A 187 11.55 8.12 15.26
C PHE A 187 10.82 6.78 15.46
N GLY A 188 10.77 6.36 16.73
CA GLY A 188 10.08 5.18 17.27
C GLY A 188 11.04 4.03 17.63
N ASN A 189 11.14 3.50 18.85
CA ASN A 189 10.45 3.72 20.13
C ASN A 189 11.37 3.17 21.24
N GLN A 190 11.38 3.75 22.45
CA GLN A 190 11.60 2.96 23.67
C GLN A 190 10.50 3.24 24.69
N THR A 191 9.83 2.16 25.05
CA THR A 191 8.95 2.02 26.20
C THR A 191 9.84 1.57 27.36
N GLU A 192 10.11 2.44 28.33
CA GLU A 192 10.59 2.00 29.65
C GLU A 192 9.42 2.08 30.62
N ASN A 193 8.95 0.92 31.10
CA ASN A 193 8.19 0.82 32.33
C ASN A 193 9.14 0.32 33.44
N SER A 194 9.07 1.05 34.56
CA SER A 194 9.57 0.85 35.94
C SER A 194 9.67 -0.61 36.45
N SER A 195 10.52 -0.97 37.43
CA SER A 195 10.56 -0.45 38.81
C SER A 195 11.74 -0.99 39.67
N GLU A 196 11.91 -0.34 40.84
CA GLU A 196 12.46 -0.80 42.15
C GLU A 196 13.94 -0.51 42.57
N GLY A 197 14.09 0.42 43.54
CA GLY A 197 14.63 0.02 44.87
C GLY A 197 15.94 0.61 45.45
N ILE A 198 15.92 1.86 45.99
CA ILE A 198 16.52 2.34 47.29
C ILE A 198 18.09 2.31 47.48
N PRO A 199 18.77 3.11 48.35
CA PRO A 199 18.49 4.40 49.03
C PRO A 199 19.54 5.53 48.77
N VAL A 200 19.13 6.72 49.23
CA VAL A 200 19.86 7.98 49.54
C VAL A 200 21.24 7.79 50.20
N PRO A 201 22.17 8.78 50.03
CA PRO A 201 22.71 9.40 51.24
C PRO A 201 22.64 10.94 51.26
N VAL A 202 22.51 11.38 52.50
CA VAL A 202 22.32 12.70 53.07
C VAL A 202 23.53 13.61 52.84
N SER A 203 23.30 14.92 52.64
CA SER A 203 24.20 15.96 53.16
C SER A 203 23.42 17.21 53.55
N LYS A 204 23.57 17.57 54.82
CA LYS A 204 22.93 18.69 55.53
C LYS A 204 23.62 20.02 55.20
N ALA A 205 22.85 21.11 55.29
CA ALA A 205 23.01 22.18 56.30
C ALA A 205 22.80 23.60 55.74
N SER A 206 21.89 24.32 56.39
CA SER A 206 21.69 25.77 56.35
C SER A 206 22.91 26.54 56.91
N PRO A 207 22.94 27.90 56.89
CA PRO A 207 22.15 28.66 57.87
C PRO A 207 21.48 29.95 57.38
N ARG A 208 20.32 30.20 58.02
CA ARG A 208 19.68 31.46 58.43
C ARG A 208 20.44 32.78 58.18
N ILE A 209 19.72 33.80 57.71
CA ILE A 209 19.56 35.10 58.40
C ILE A 209 18.10 35.57 58.27
N SER A 210 17.56 36.07 59.38
CA SER A 210 16.19 36.54 59.61
C SER A 210 16.09 38.07 59.65
N ARG A 211 14.84 38.57 59.56
CA ARG A 211 14.27 39.90 59.95
C ARG A 211 13.66 40.63 58.74
N LYS A 212 12.52 41.33 58.79
CA LYS A 212 11.34 41.47 59.68
C LYS A 212 10.42 42.46 58.92
N SER A 213 9.15 42.53 59.35
CA SER A 213 8.17 43.64 59.28
C SER A 213 7.52 44.05 57.94
N ASP A 214 6.19 43.85 57.92
CA ASP A 214 5.11 44.83 57.72
C ASP A 214 5.08 45.73 56.47
N HIS A 215 4.06 45.57 55.61
CA HIS A 215 2.88 46.44 55.51
C HIS A 215 2.03 46.19 54.24
N LYS A 216 0.78 46.64 54.34
CA LYS A 216 -0.40 46.46 53.47
C LYS A 216 -0.37 47.26 52.14
N LEU A 217 -1.05 46.67 51.15
CA LEU A 217 -1.96 47.22 50.12
C LEU A 217 -1.54 48.45 49.29
N ALA A 218 -1.44 48.27 47.97
CA ALA A 218 -2.14 49.11 46.97
C ALA A 218 -2.18 48.48 45.56
N ASN A 219 -3.33 48.69 44.92
CA ASN A 219 -3.77 48.53 43.53
C ASN A 219 -2.73 48.43 42.39
N GLY A 220 -3.12 47.67 41.35
CA GLY A 220 -3.42 48.31 40.07
C GLY A 220 -2.54 47.92 38.87
N ASP A 221 -3.21 47.32 37.89
CA ASP A 221 -2.99 47.47 36.44
C ASP A 221 -1.85 46.73 35.70
N SER A 222 -2.30 45.84 34.81
CA SER A 222 -2.16 45.99 33.35
C SER A 222 -0.77 46.28 32.78
N ARG A 223 -0.02 45.23 32.42
CA ARG A 223 0.56 44.98 31.06
C ARG A 223 1.64 43.89 31.12
N ALA A 224 1.74 43.18 29.99
CA ALA A 224 2.54 41.98 29.71
C ALA A 224 3.98 41.95 30.27
N PRO A 225 4.51 40.76 30.62
CA PRO A 225 5.94 40.58 30.77
C PRO A 225 6.56 40.02 29.49
N SER A 226 7.53 40.79 29.00
CA SER A 226 8.60 40.43 28.08
C SER A 226 9.32 39.13 28.47
N ARG A 227 9.60 38.32 27.45
CA ARG A 227 10.53 37.18 27.40
C ARG A 227 11.81 37.36 28.22
N PRO A 228 12.40 36.26 28.71
CA PRO A 228 13.82 35.99 28.55
C PRO A 228 14.05 35.04 27.38
N SER A 229 15.00 35.42 26.53
CA SER A 229 15.51 34.63 25.41
C SER A 229 16.45 33.54 25.91
N SER A 230 16.12 32.28 25.63
CA SER A 230 17.08 31.18 25.56
C SER A 230 16.98 30.55 24.18
N ALA A 231 18.00 30.77 23.36
CA ALA A 231 18.13 30.19 22.04
C ALA A 231 18.40 28.68 22.17
N GLN A 232 17.36 27.88 21.97
CA GLN A 232 17.48 26.51 21.50
C GLN A 232 17.08 26.51 20.02
N SER A 233 17.91 25.94 19.16
CA SER A 233 17.61 25.75 17.73
C SER A 233 16.44 24.77 17.57
N GLY A 234 15.21 25.28 17.68
CA GLY A 234 14.00 24.51 17.48
C GLY A 234 13.86 24.13 16.02
N LYS A 235 13.76 22.83 15.74
CA LYS A 235 13.38 22.33 14.40
C LYS A 235 11.96 22.83 14.07
N ALA A 236 11.79 23.39 12.88
CA ALA A 236 10.50 23.82 12.36
C ALA A 236 9.46 22.68 12.44
N SER A 237 8.35 22.87 13.17
CA SER A 237 7.36 21.81 13.38
C SER A 237 5.93 22.34 13.50
N SER A 238 4.94 21.51 13.22
CA SER A 238 3.52 21.81 13.36
C SER A 238 2.80 20.57 13.85
N SER A 239 1.98 20.69 14.88
CA SER A 239 1.18 19.59 15.42
C SER A 239 -0.30 19.78 15.16
N THR A 240 -0.99 18.69 14.86
CA THR A 240 -2.45 18.64 14.73
C THR A 240 -2.96 17.48 15.57
N THR A 241 -3.90 17.76 16.49
CA THR A 241 -4.57 16.74 17.29
C THR A 241 -6.08 16.88 17.10
N VAL A 242 -6.72 15.79 16.68
CA VAL A 242 -8.15 15.69 16.48
C VAL A 242 -8.66 14.47 17.22
N THR A 243 -9.59 14.69 18.14
CA THR A 243 -10.37 13.62 18.75
C THR A 243 -11.68 13.46 17.98
N VAL A 244 -12.02 12.23 17.60
CA VAL A 244 -13.27 11.90 16.95
C VAL A 244 -13.98 10.86 17.81
N GLY A 245 -15.15 11.24 18.35
CA GLY A 245 -15.96 10.37 19.20
C GLY A 245 -16.45 9.13 18.46
N ALA A 246 -16.81 8.08 19.22
CA ALA A 246 -17.39 6.86 18.69
C ALA A 246 -18.61 7.18 17.80
N SER A 247 -18.68 6.53 16.64
CA SER A 247 -19.70 6.76 15.62
C SER A 247 -21.10 6.46 16.19
N SER A 248 -21.79 7.47 16.73
CA SER A 248 -23.26 7.44 16.76
C SER A 248 -23.73 7.85 15.37
N SER A 249 -24.55 7.01 14.76
CA SER A 249 -25.15 7.18 13.44
C SER A 249 -26.09 8.40 13.37
N SER A 250 -25.60 9.63 13.51
CA SER A 250 -26.27 10.87 13.10
C SER A 250 -25.24 12.01 13.09
N ARG A 251 -25.06 12.80 12.04
CA ARG A 251 -25.95 13.88 11.58
C ARG A 251 -25.59 14.26 10.14
N ASN A 252 -26.33 13.72 9.16
CA ASN A 252 -26.64 14.32 7.84
C ASN A 252 -27.40 13.30 6.97
N THR A 253 -28.31 12.55 7.58
CA THR A 253 -29.14 11.54 6.94
C THR A 253 -30.19 12.12 5.97
N LYS A 254 -30.43 13.44 6.00
CA LYS A 254 -31.48 14.10 5.20
C LYS A 254 -31.07 14.52 3.77
N LEU A 255 -29.80 14.42 3.37
CA LEU A 255 -29.32 15.18 2.18
C LEU A 255 -28.89 14.35 0.96
N ILE A 256 -28.73 13.03 1.06
CA ILE A 256 -28.25 12.25 -0.10
C ILE A 256 -29.43 11.82 -0.99
N ILE A 257 -30.46 11.21 -0.41
CA ILE A 257 -31.64 10.69 -1.13
C ILE A 257 -32.88 11.00 -0.28
N GLU A 258 -33.74 11.91 -0.75
CA GLU A 258 -35.14 11.97 -0.32
C GLU A 258 -35.95 11.17 -1.35
N PRO A 259 -36.40 9.95 -1.01
CA PRO A 259 -37.01 9.04 -2.00
C PRO A 259 -38.26 9.64 -2.65
N ASP A 260 -38.99 10.50 -1.94
CA ASP A 260 -40.21 11.12 -2.45
C ASP A 260 -39.96 12.27 -3.44
N THR A 261 -38.77 12.89 -3.47
CA THR A 261 -38.43 13.97 -4.41
C THR A 261 -37.68 13.47 -5.66
N MET A 262 -37.30 12.18 -5.71
CA MET A 262 -36.50 11.60 -6.81
C MET A 262 -37.27 10.61 -7.70
N LYS A 263 -38.56 10.33 -7.45
CA LYS A 263 -39.32 9.29 -8.19
C LYS A 263 -39.38 9.51 -9.71
N GLU A 264 -39.20 10.74 -10.18
CA GLU A 264 -39.24 11.12 -11.61
C GLU A 264 -37.84 11.33 -12.22
N TRP A 265 -36.77 11.25 -11.43
CA TRP A 265 -35.41 11.48 -11.92
C TRP A 265 -34.94 10.29 -12.76
N GLN A 266 -34.21 10.59 -13.83
CA GLN A 266 -33.66 9.55 -14.70
C GLN A 266 -32.32 9.10 -14.15
N CYS A 267 -32.22 7.81 -13.83
CA CYS A 267 -31.02 7.22 -13.23
C CYS A 267 -30.27 6.32 -14.21
N VAL A 268 -28.94 6.36 -14.12
CA VAL A 268 -28.02 5.40 -14.75
C VAL A 268 -27.08 4.84 -13.70
N GLN A 269 -26.72 3.58 -13.86
CA GLN A 269 -25.82 2.87 -12.97
C GLN A 269 -24.65 2.34 -13.78
N SER A 270 -23.48 2.22 -13.13
CA SER A 270 -22.39 1.39 -13.63
C SER A 270 -21.57 0.86 -12.47
N LYS A 271 -21.09 -0.38 -12.59
CA LYS A 271 -20.21 -1.03 -11.63
C LYS A 271 -18.75 -0.75 -11.98
N GLY A 272 -17.88 -1.09 -11.04
CA GLY A 272 -16.44 -1.10 -11.22
C GLY A 272 -15.76 -1.79 -10.06
N CYS A 273 -14.43 -1.71 -10.03
CA CYS A 273 -13.64 -2.31 -8.99
C CYS A 273 -12.37 -1.50 -8.74
N PHE A 274 -11.93 -1.48 -7.48
CA PHE A 274 -10.57 -1.11 -7.10
C PHE A 274 -9.73 -2.39 -7.04
N TYR A 275 -8.58 -2.42 -7.72
CA TYR A 275 -7.62 -3.51 -7.60
C TYR A 275 -6.32 -2.99 -7.00
N LEU A 276 -5.74 -3.77 -6.09
CA LEU A 276 -4.47 -3.45 -5.46
C LEU A 276 -3.31 -4.13 -6.23
N GLU A 277 -2.38 -3.32 -6.72
CA GLU A 277 -1.20 -3.80 -7.45
C GLU A 277 -0.09 -4.27 -6.51
N GLU A 278 0.91 -4.96 -7.07
CA GLU A 278 2.05 -5.46 -6.29
C GLU A 278 2.88 -4.37 -5.60
N ASP A 279 2.97 -3.20 -6.22
CA ASP A 279 3.68 -2.02 -5.70
C ASP A 279 2.85 -1.23 -4.68
N GLY A 280 1.59 -1.62 -4.46
CA GLY A 280 0.65 -0.94 -3.56
C GLY A 280 -0.15 0.18 -4.22
N GLU A 281 0.04 0.44 -5.51
CA GLU A 281 -0.84 1.33 -6.27
C GLU A 281 -2.26 0.73 -6.37
N ILE A 282 -3.25 1.59 -6.48
CA ILE A 282 -4.65 1.19 -6.64
C ILE A 282 -5.12 1.62 -8.01
N ILE A 283 -5.48 0.64 -8.83
CA ILE A 283 -6.08 0.88 -10.15
C ILE A 283 -7.59 0.78 -10.05
N SER A 284 -8.28 1.55 -10.90
CA SER A 284 -9.73 1.51 -10.96
C SER A 284 -10.26 1.94 -12.33
N HIS A 285 -11.52 1.63 -12.58
CA HIS A 285 -12.22 2.10 -13.76
C HIS A 285 -12.40 3.62 -13.72
N LYS A 286 -12.19 4.29 -14.84
CA LYS A 286 -12.52 5.72 -15.03
C LYS A 286 -13.73 5.83 -15.93
N TYR A 287 -14.63 6.77 -15.65
CA TYR A 287 -15.88 6.91 -16.39
C TYR A 287 -15.99 8.29 -17.03
N ARG A 288 -16.61 8.33 -18.20
CA ARG A 288 -17.11 9.58 -18.79
C ARG A 288 -18.63 9.62 -18.64
N LEU A 289 -19.10 10.73 -18.07
CA LEU A 289 -20.49 11.09 -17.90
C LEU A 289 -20.82 12.22 -18.87
N HIS A 290 -21.78 11.99 -19.76
CA HIS A 290 -22.34 13.01 -20.63
C HIS A 290 -23.72 13.45 -20.12
N LEU A 291 -23.85 14.75 -19.87
CA LEU A 291 -25.09 15.42 -19.52
C LEU A 291 -25.55 16.30 -20.68
N PRO A 292 -26.65 15.93 -21.37
CA PRO A 292 -27.14 16.69 -22.53
C PRO A 292 -27.58 18.12 -22.20
N GLN A 293 -28.09 18.35 -20.98
CA GLN A 293 -28.54 19.66 -20.52
C GLN A 293 -28.22 19.86 -19.05
N ARG A 294 -28.26 21.13 -18.62
CA ARG A 294 -28.09 21.50 -17.21
C ARG A 294 -29.18 20.84 -16.37
N SER A 295 -28.76 20.16 -15.30
CA SER A 295 -29.66 19.38 -14.44
C SER A 295 -29.19 19.40 -13.00
N ALA A 296 -30.12 19.32 -12.06
CA ALA A 296 -29.82 18.81 -10.73
C ALA A 296 -29.43 17.33 -10.85
N VAL A 297 -28.36 16.94 -10.16
CA VAL A 297 -27.78 15.59 -10.21
C VAL A 297 -27.50 15.12 -8.79
N CYS A 298 -27.79 13.84 -8.54
CA CYS A 298 -27.34 13.09 -7.38
C CYS A 298 -26.41 11.98 -7.87
N ILE A 299 -25.21 11.93 -7.30
CA ILE A 299 -24.17 10.95 -7.64
C ILE A 299 -23.83 10.19 -6.36
N THR A 300 -23.88 8.87 -6.40
CA THR A 300 -23.47 8.02 -5.28
C THR A 300 -22.50 6.95 -5.71
N ILE A 301 -21.63 6.54 -4.79
CA ILE A 301 -20.73 5.40 -4.91
C ILE A 301 -20.78 4.60 -3.61
N LYS A 302 -20.75 3.27 -3.70
CA LYS A 302 -20.65 2.37 -2.54
C LYS A 302 -19.96 1.06 -2.93
N PRO A 303 -19.30 0.37 -1.98
CA PRO A 303 -18.90 -1.02 -2.18
C PRO A 303 -20.07 -1.89 -2.64
N LEU A 304 -19.80 -2.77 -3.60
CA LEU A 304 -20.79 -3.71 -4.11
C LEU A 304 -20.81 -4.94 -3.20
N ASN A 305 -22.01 -5.25 -2.71
CA ASN A 305 -22.26 -6.45 -1.93
C ASN A 305 -22.59 -7.60 -2.88
N ILE A 306 -21.60 -8.46 -3.13
CA ILE A 306 -21.73 -9.66 -3.95
C ILE A 306 -21.90 -10.85 -3.00
N ALA A 307 -22.77 -11.79 -3.35
CA ALA A 307 -23.08 -12.93 -2.51
C ALA A 307 -21.91 -13.95 -2.51
N GLN A 308 -20.94 -13.77 -1.60
CA GLN A 308 -20.10 -14.90 -1.22
C GLN A 308 -20.97 -15.99 -0.61
N ALA A 309 -20.68 -17.25 -0.95
CA ALA A 309 -21.37 -18.44 -0.45
C ALA A 309 -21.88 -18.28 0.99
N GLU A 310 -23.16 -18.61 1.21
CA GLU A 310 -23.96 -18.39 2.42
C GLU A 310 -23.12 -18.31 3.71
N GLY A 311 -23.03 -17.10 4.30
CA GLY A 311 -22.54 -16.89 5.67
C GLY A 311 -21.18 -16.22 5.84
N LYS A 312 -20.43 -15.91 4.76
CA LYS A 312 -19.18 -15.12 4.87
C LYS A 312 -19.42 -13.62 4.67
N SER A 313 -18.91 -12.78 5.59
CA SER A 313 -18.97 -11.32 5.47
C SER A 313 -17.92 -10.82 4.46
N CYS A 314 -18.34 -10.01 3.48
CA CYS A 314 -17.44 -9.39 2.51
C CYS A 314 -16.50 -8.37 3.19
N ARG A 315 -15.21 -8.70 3.30
CA ARG A 315 -14.21 -7.86 4.00
C ARG A 315 -14.04 -6.47 3.37
N TRP A 316 -14.23 -6.36 2.05
CA TRP A 316 -14.09 -5.11 1.30
C TRP A 316 -15.25 -4.12 1.51
N LEU A 317 -16.36 -4.51 2.14
CA LEU A 317 -17.44 -3.57 2.48
C LEU A 317 -16.98 -2.46 3.42
N SER A 318 -15.89 -2.72 4.16
CA SER A 318 -15.25 -1.72 5.00
C SER A 318 -14.40 -0.70 4.22
N VAL A 319 -14.08 -0.94 2.95
CA VAL A 319 -13.24 -0.04 2.14
C VAL A 319 -13.98 1.27 1.89
N ASP A 320 -13.34 2.39 2.16
CA ASP A 320 -13.92 3.69 1.88
C ASP A 320 -13.90 3.96 0.37
N THR A 321 -14.99 4.54 -0.13
CA THR A 321 -15.12 4.90 -1.54
C THR A 321 -15.44 6.38 -1.66
N ALA A 322 -14.93 7.00 -2.70
CA ALA A 322 -15.34 8.33 -3.14
C ALA A 322 -15.23 8.41 -4.65
N LEU A 323 -15.93 9.38 -5.23
CA LEU A 323 -15.94 9.63 -6.65
C LEU A 323 -15.66 11.12 -6.86
N PHE A 324 -14.54 11.42 -7.51
CA PHE A 324 -14.18 12.78 -7.90
C PHE A 324 -14.83 13.11 -9.24
N ILE A 325 -15.47 14.28 -9.30
CA ILE A 325 -16.20 14.77 -10.47
C ILE A 325 -15.39 15.91 -11.07
N LEU A 326 -14.87 15.70 -12.27
CA LEU A 326 -14.09 16.70 -12.99
C LEU A 326 -14.80 17.06 -14.29
N LYS A 327 -14.88 18.35 -14.63
CA LYS A 327 -15.44 18.81 -15.89
C LYS A 327 -14.36 18.82 -16.97
N GLU A 328 -14.70 18.30 -18.15
CA GLU A 328 -13.86 18.41 -19.34
C GLU A 328 -13.94 19.85 -19.90
N ASN A 329 -12.78 20.47 -20.07
CA ASN A 329 -12.65 21.80 -20.68
C ASN A 329 -12.31 21.67 -22.17
N GLU A 330 -12.31 22.78 -22.91
CA GLU A 330 -12.03 22.83 -24.35
C GLU A 330 -10.66 22.21 -24.73
N THR A 331 -9.69 22.22 -23.81
CA THR A 331 -8.43 21.49 -23.92
C THR A 331 -8.46 20.25 -23.02
N GLN A 332 -8.31 19.05 -23.60
CA GLN A 332 -8.37 17.77 -22.88
C GLN A 332 -7.33 17.61 -21.75
N GLU A 333 -6.29 18.44 -21.71
CA GLU A 333 -5.18 18.32 -20.76
C GLU A 333 -5.50 18.85 -19.33
N ASN A 334 -6.50 19.71 -19.17
CA ASN A 334 -6.82 20.35 -17.89
C ASN A 334 -8.28 20.14 -17.48
N LEU A 335 -8.53 18.99 -16.85
CA LEU A 335 -9.79 18.71 -16.16
C LEU A 335 -9.96 19.59 -14.92
N GLN A 336 -11.10 20.27 -14.80
CA GLN A 336 -11.40 21.12 -13.65
C GLN A 336 -12.14 20.31 -12.58
N LEU A 337 -11.63 20.27 -11.35
CA LEU A 337 -12.35 19.70 -10.22
C LEU A 337 -13.65 20.47 -9.95
N VAL A 338 -14.79 19.78 -10.04
CA VAL A 338 -16.11 20.32 -9.70
C VAL A 338 -16.42 20.03 -8.24
N SER A 339 -16.41 18.74 -7.88
CA SER A 339 -16.70 18.27 -6.53
C SER A 339 -16.26 16.81 -6.36
N PHE A 340 -16.60 16.20 -5.22
CA PHE A 340 -16.45 14.77 -4.96
C PHE A 340 -17.55 14.29 -4.00
N THR A 341 -17.80 12.99 -3.97
CA THR A 341 -18.77 12.39 -3.05
C THR A 341 -18.24 12.42 -1.62
N GLU A 342 -18.72 13.38 -0.84
CA GLU A 342 -18.26 13.64 0.54
C GLU A 342 -19.32 13.36 1.60
N LEU A 343 -20.60 13.29 1.21
CA LEU A 343 -21.69 12.97 2.11
C LEU A 343 -21.70 11.47 2.35
N GLN A 344 -21.63 11.01 3.60
CA GLN A 344 -21.60 9.58 3.92
C GLN A 344 -22.89 9.14 4.61
N HIS A 345 -23.45 8.02 4.16
CA HIS A 345 -24.48 7.27 4.85
C HIS A 345 -24.13 5.78 4.85
N LYS A 346 -23.73 5.25 6.00
CA LYS A 346 -23.16 3.89 6.13
C LYS A 346 -21.96 3.75 5.16
N GLU A 347 -22.02 2.79 4.25
CA GLU A 347 -20.98 2.49 3.25
C GLU A 347 -21.15 3.32 1.95
N MET A 348 -22.23 4.09 1.83
CA MET A 348 -22.52 4.91 0.65
C MET A 348 -21.98 6.32 0.80
N PHE A 349 -21.30 6.80 -0.24
CA PHE A 349 -20.83 8.16 -0.37
C PHE A 349 -21.56 8.87 -1.51
N GLY A 350 -21.99 10.10 -1.29
CA GLY A 350 -22.82 10.84 -2.23
C GLY A 350 -22.44 12.30 -2.38
N TRP A 351 -22.89 12.88 -3.49
CA TRP A 351 -22.87 14.30 -3.79
C TRP A 351 -24.17 14.68 -4.50
N ARG A 352 -24.71 15.84 -4.16
CA ARG A 352 -25.89 16.43 -4.80
C ARG A 352 -25.58 17.86 -5.18
N GLY A 353 -25.95 18.26 -6.39
CA GLY A 353 -25.77 19.63 -6.86
C GLY A 353 -26.25 19.82 -8.29
N GLU A 354 -26.00 20.99 -8.85
CA GLU A 354 -26.35 21.30 -10.23
C GLU A 354 -25.12 21.16 -11.13
N LEU A 355 -25.25 20.41 -12.23
CA LEU A 355 -24.22 20.27 -13.25
C LEU A 355 -24.74 20.88 -14.56
N GLY A 356 -23.86 21.62 -15.24
CA GLY A 356 -24.12 22.12 -16.59
C GLY A 356 -24.15 21.01 -17.63
N SER A 357 -24.57 21.34 -18.85
CA SER A 357 -24.39 20.45 -19.99
C SER A 357 -22.90 20.24 -20.29
N GLY A 358 -22.55 19.04 -20.74
CA GLY A 358 -21.19 18.72 -21.17
C GLY A 358 -20.74 17.34 -20.73
N VAL A 359 -19.41 17.15 -20.76
CA VAL A 359 -18.77 15.89 -20.38
C VAL A 359 -17.99 16.05 -19.08
N TYR A 360 -18.13 15.06 -18.23
CA TYR A 360 -17.51 14.97 -16.93
C TYR A 360 -16.74 13.67 -16.80
N TRP A 361 -15.55 13.73 -16.22
CA TRP A 361 -14.77 12.58 -15.80
C TRP A 361 -15.11 12.23 -14.37
N LEU A 362 -15.42 10.97 -14.12
CA LEU A 362 -15.67 10.43 -12.80
C LEU A 362 -14.51 9.50 -12.45
N LEU A 363 -13.78 9.87 -11.40
CA LEU A 363 -12.58 9.17 -10.95
C LEU A 363 -12.83 8.55 -9.58
N PRO A 364 -13.05 7.23 -9.50
CA PRO A 364 -13.16 6.52 -8.24
C PRO A 364 -11.89 6.67 -7.42
N PHE A 365 -12.06 6.73 -6.10
CA PHE A 365 -10.99 6.92 -5.14
C PHE A 365 -11.30 6.13 -3.87
N THR A 366 -10.27 5.50 -3.32
CA THR A 366 -10.24 4.99 -1.96
C THR A 366 -8.99 5.51 -1.29
N THR A 367 -9.01 5.70 0.03
CA THR A 367 -7.80 6.14 0.75
C THR A 367 -6.69 5.08 0.77
N GLY A 368 -7.01 3.82 0.41
CA GLY A 368 -6.11 2.69 0.58
C GLY A 368 -5.90 2.30 2.05
N CYS A 369 -6.60 2.94 2.99
CA CYS A 369 -6.44 2.63 4.42
C CYS A 369 -6.95 1.23 4.77
N ARG A 370 -7.84 0.63 3.99
CA ARG A 370 -8.42 -0.70 4.25
C ARG A 370 -8.23 -1.70 3.11
N LEU A 371 -7.96 -1.22 1.90
CA LEU A 371 -7.55 -2.05 0.77
C LEU A 371 -6.03 -2.17 0.74
N ARG A 372 -5.49 -3.21 1.38
CA ARG A 372 -4.05 -3.45 1.53
C ARG A 372 -3.74 -4.94 1.44
N LYS A 373 -2.49 -5.28 1.09
CA LYS A 373 -2.03 -6.68 1.15
C LYS A 373 -1.99 -7.14 2.60
N VAL A 374 -2.87 -8.08 2.95
CA VAL A 374 -2.88 -8.71 4.27
C VAL A 374 -2.31 -10.12 4.12
N LYS A 375 -1.20 -10.40 4.80
CA LYS A 375 -0.69 -11.77 4.95
C LYS A 375 -1.65 -12.56 5.82
N THR A 376 -2.69 -13.10 5.21
CA THR A 376 -3.66 -13.97 5.89
C THR A 376 -3.10 -15.38 5.89
N GLN A 377 -3.03 -16.03 7.05
CA GLN A 377 -2.78 -17.47 7.10
C GLN A 377 -3.98 -18.17 6.45
N ILE A 378 -3.75 -18.77 5.30
CA ILE A 378 -4.76 -19.56 4.60
C ILE A 378 -4.65 -21.02 5.03
N PRO A 379 -5.78 -21.72 5.25
CA PRO A 379 -5.77 -23.12 5.67
C PRO A 379 -5.27 -24.09 4.59
N GLY A 380 -5.27 -23.67 3.32
CA GLY A 380 -4.76 -24.43 2.18
C GLY A 380 -5.10 -23.76 0.85
N GLU A 381 -4.54 -24.28 -0.24
CA GLU A 381 -4.91 -23.88 -1.60
C GLU A 381 -6.21 -24.59 -2.01
N ALA A 382 -7.18 -23.83 -2.53
CA ALA A 382 -8.45 -24.34 -2.98
C ALA A 382 -8.29 -25.17 -4.26
N LYS A 383 -9.10 -26.22 -4.43
CA LYS A 383 -9.11 -27.00 -5.66
C LYS A 383 -10.03 -26.33 -6.69
N LEU A 384 -9.50 -25.95 -7.85
CA LEU A 384 -10.27 -25.26 -8.90
C LEU A 384 -11.05 -26.22 -9.78
N VAL A 385 -10.43 -27.35 -10.11
CA VAL A 385 -10.98 -28.36 -11.04
C VAL A 385 -10.95 -29.74 -10.39
N GLY A 386 -11.98 -30.52 -10.63
CA GLY A 386 -12.10 -31.93 -10.27
C GLY A 386 -12.44 -32.77 -11.49
N ARG A 387 -12.55 -34.08 -11.29
CA ARG A 387 -13.20 -34.97 -12.25
C ARG A 387 -14.56 -35.37 -11.69
N ASP A 388 -15.56 -35.41 -12.55
CA ASP A 388 -16.90 -35.88 -12.19
C ASP A 388 -16.98 -37.42 -12.14
N GLU A 389 -18.19 -37.96 -11.99
CA GLU A 389 -18.43 -39.41 -11.91
C GLU A 389 -18.06 -40.14 -13.20
N ASP A 390 -18.08 -39.44 -14.34
CA ASP A 390 -17.75 -39.98 -15.67
C ASP A 390 -16.24 -39.85 -16.00
N GLY A 391 -15.47 -39.19 -15.13
CA GLY A 391 -14.03 -38.97 -15.29
C GLY A 391 -13.70 -37.72 -16.11
N GLU A 392 -14.71 -36.94 -16.50
CA GLU A 392 -14.56 -35.69 -17.25
C GLU A 392 -14.18 -34.56 -16.31
N LEU A 393 -13.40 -33.60 -16.82
CA LEU A 393 -12.96 -32.44 -16.04
C LEU A 393 -14.15 -31.50 -15.78
N ALA A 394 -14.27 -31.05 -14.53
CA ALA A 394 -15.34 -30.17 -14.09
C ALA A 394 -14.82 -29.12 -13.10
N LEU A 395 -15.35 -27.89 -13.22
CA LEU A 395 -15.09 -26.82 -12.25
C LEU A 395 -15.71 -27.17 -10.89
N THR A 396 -14.96 -27.00 -9.80
CA THR A 396 -15.46 -27.22 -8.44
C THR A 396 -16.56 -26.22 -8.08
N LYS A 397 -17.39 -26.57 -7.08
CA LYS A 397 -18.49 -25.71 -6.62
C LYS A 397 -17.96 -24.35 -6.14
N GLU A 398 -16.85 -24.36 -5.41
CA GLU A 398 -16.20 -23.17 -4.87
C GLU A 398 -15.64 -22.29 -5.98
N PHE A 399 -15.01 -22.89 -7.00
CA PHE A 399 -14.46 -22.12 -8.12
C PHE A 399 -15.57 -21.55 -9.02
N ARG A 400 -16.64 -22.31 -9.27
CA ARG A 400 -17.85 -21.79 -9.94
C ARG A 400 -18.42 -20.59 -9.19
N ALA A 401 -18.53 -20.63 -7.87
CA ALA A 401 -18.98 -19.47 -7.09
C ALA A 401 -18.06 -18.25 -7.26
N ALA A 402 -16.73 -18.45 -7.25
CA ALA A 402 -15.78 -17.36 -7.49
C ALA A 402 -15.90 -16.77 -8.91
N LEU A 403 -16.08 -17.60 -9.94
CA LEU A 403 -16.31 -17.14 -11.32
C LEU A 403 -17.61 -16.36 -11.46
N LEU A 404 -18.64 -16.70 -10.66
CA LEU A 404 -19.88 -15.93 -10.62
C LEU A 404 -19.66 -14.54 -10.01
N ASP A 405 -18.92 -14.46 -8.92
CA ASP A 405 -18.55 -13.18 -8.32
C ASP A 405 -17.74 -12.31 -9.30
N ILE A 406 -16.83 -12.93 -10.07
CA ILE A 406 -16.07 -12.27 -11.13
C ILE A 406 -17.01 -11.75 -12.21
N PHE A 407 -17.91 -12.59 -12.74
CA PHE A 407 -18.89 -12.21 -13.75
C PHE A 407 -19.71 -10.99 -13.30
N GLU A 408 -20.25 -11.01 -12.08
CA GLU A 408 -21.01 -9.90 -11.51
C GLU A 408 -20.19 -8.60 -11.36
N THR A 409 -18.86 -8.73 -11.18
CA THR A 409 -17.93 -7.60 -11.05
C THR A 409 -17.59 -6.98 -12.41
N ILE A 410 -17.44 -7.80 -13.46
CA ILE A 410 -17.03 -7.35 -14.80
C ILE A 410 -18.22 -6.98 -15.71
N ASP A 411 -19.43 -7.41 -15.37
CA ASP A 411 -20.69 -6.88 -15.92
C ASP A 411 -20.91 -5.45 -15.41
N LEU A 412 -20.29 -4.47 -16.09
CA LEU A 412 -20.19 -3.08 -15.65
C LEU A 412 -21.49 -2.32 -15.84
N ASP A 413 -22.36 -2.70 -16.77
CA ASP A 413 -23.66 -2.09 -16.97
C ASP A 413 -24.80 -2.80 -16.18
N GLY A 414 -24.54 -3.99 -15.65
CA GLY A 414 -25.48 -4.74 -14.83
C GLY A 414 -26.57 -5.45 -15.63
N ASN A 415 -26.36 -5.64 -16.94
CA ASN A 415 -27.37 -6.23 -17.82
C ASN A 415 -27.38 -7.77 -17.78
N GLY A 416 -26.43 -8.39 -17.08
CA GLY A 416 -26.29 -9.83 -16.91
C GLY A 416 -25.61 -10.55 -18.09
N LEU A 417 -24.97 -9.81 -18.99
CA LEU A 417 -24.21 -10.27 -20.15
C LEU A 417 -22.87 -9.51 -20.19
N LEU A 418 -21.87 -10.05 -20.89
CA LEU A 418 -20.60 -9.37 -21.08
C LEU A 418 -20.44 -8.93 -22.53
N SER A 419 -20.42 -7.62 -22.73
CA SER A 419 -20.01 -7.02 -23.99
C SER A 419 -18.51 -7.24 -24.25
N LEU A 420 -18.08 -7.10 -25.51
CA LEU A 420 -16.65 -7.13 -25.86
C LEU A 420 -15.85 -6.06 -25.10
N GLU A 421 -16.46 -4.92 -24.78
CA GLU A 421 -15.78 -3.85 -24.04
C GLU A 421 -15.53 -4.24 -22.58
N GLU A 422 -16.51 -4.87 -21.93
CA GLU A 422 -16.39 -5.40 -20.56
C GLU A 422 -15.42 -6.58 -20.50
N TYR A 423 -15.53 -7.51 -21.44
CA TYR A 423 -14.60 -8.62 -21.56
C TYR A 423 -13.15 -8.14 -21.79
N ASN A 424 -12.97 -7.04 -22.53
CA ASN A 424 -11.65 -6.44 -22.71
C ASN A 424 -11.06 -5.81 -21.46
N PHE A 425 -11.88 -5.30 -20.52
CA PHE A 425 -11.36 -4.86 -19.22
C PHE A 425 -10.90 -6.05 -18.37
N PHE A 426 -11.63 -7.17 -18.44
CA PHE A 426 -11.24 -8.42 -17.81
C PHE A 426 -9.91 -8.93 -18.38
N GLU A 427 -9.81 -9.10 -19.71
CA GLU A 427 -8.59 -9.58 -20.39
C GLU A 427 -7.38 -8.67 -20.12
N LEU A 428 -7.55 -7.35 -20.25
CA LEU A 428 -6.46 -6.41 -19.98
C LEU A 428 -5.93 -6.56 -18.54
N ARG A 429 -6.79 -6.95 -17.59
CA ARG A 429 -6.38 -7.15 -16.19
C ARG A 429 -5.71 -8.49 -15.95
N THR A 430 -6.12 -9.54 -16.66
CA THR A 430 -5.71 -10.92 -16.40
C THR A 430 -4.55 -11.36 -17.29
N SER A 431 -4.59 -11.01 -18.58
CA SER A 431 -3.58 -11.35 -19.58
C SER A 431 -2.70 -10.16 -19.97
N GLY A 432 -3.19 -8.92 -19.77
CA GLY A 432 -2.48 -7.71 -20.19
C GLY A 432 -2.71 -7.34 -21.66
N GLU A 433 -3.54 -8.10 -22.36
CA GLU A 433 -3.87 -7.91 -23.77
C GLU A 433 -5.39 -7.73 -23.95
N LYS A 434 -5.80 -7.23 -25.12
CA LYS A 434 -7.21 -7.09 -25.45
C LYS A 434 -7.62 -8.21 -26.39
N CYS A 435 -8.82 -8.75 -26.17
CA CYS A 435 -9.52 -9.56 -27.14
C CYS A 435 -9.88 -8.70 -28.36
N ASP A 436 -9.28 -9.02 -29.50
CA ASP A 436 -9.60 -8.38 -30.77
C ASP A 436 -10.92 -8.93 -31.36
N GLN A 437 -11.34 -8.36 -32.49
CA GLN A 437 -12.61 -8.71 -33.11
C GLN A 437 -12.64 -10.13 -33.68
N GLU A 438 -11.47 -10.68 -34.05
CA GLU A 438 -11.34 -12.03 -34.62
C GLU A 438 -11.44 -13.07 -33.51
N ALA A 439 -10.70 -12.89 -32.41
CA ALA A 439 -10.79 -13.70 -31.21
C ALA A 439 -12.22 -13.66 -30.60
N TRP A 440 -12.87 -12.49 -30.60
CA TRP A 440 -14.25 -12.37 -30.17
C TRP A 440 -15.24 -13.09 -31.10
N ALA A 441 -14.95 -13.14 -32.41
CA ALA A 441 -15.75 -13.92 -33.34
C ALA A 441 -15.69 -15.42 -33.03
N VAL A 442 -14.49 -15.94 -32.74
CA VAL A 442 -14.30 -17.33 -32.28
C VAL A 442 -15.04 -17.56 -30.96
N CYS A 443 -14.98 -16.63 -30.02
CA CYS A 443 -15.74 -16.72 -28.76
C CYS A 443 -17.25 -16.85 -29.02
N LYS A 444 -17.81 -16.04 -29.93
CA LYS A 444 -19.24 -16.09 -30.29
C LYS A 444 -19.68 -17.40 -30.95
N GLU A 445 -18.78 -18.06 -31.66
CA GLU A 445 -19.09 -19.32 -32.36
C GLU A 445 -19.03 -20.52 -31.41
N ASN A 446 -18.19 -20.47 -30.37
CA ASN A 446 -17.92 -21.61 -29.49
C ASN A 446 -18.66 -21.55 -28.15
N PHE A 447 -19.12 -20.38 -27.71
CA PHE A 447 -19.74 -20.21 -26.40
C PHE A 447 -21.14 -19.60 -26.47
N GLU A 448 -21.91 -19.79 -25.40
CA GLU A 448 -23.27 -19.28 -25.31
C GLU A 448 -23.30 -17.74 -25.31
N MET A 449 -23.97 -17.17 -26.32
CA MET A 449 -24.16 -15.74 -26.48
C MET A 449 -25.64 -15.35 -26.44
N LYS A 450 -25.93 -14.14 -25.96
CA LYS A 450 -27.24 -13.49 -26.07
C LYS A 450 -27.05 -12.04 -26.50
N LYS A 451 -27.80 -11.58 -27.50
CA LYS A 451 -27.65 -10.22 -28.07
C LYS A 451 -26.19 -9.88 -28.50
N ASN A 452 -25.43 -10.87 -28.96
CA ASN A 452 -23.99 -10.77 -29.28
C ASN A 452 -23.06 -10.50 -28.09
N GLU A 453 -23.51 -10.77 -26.87
CA GLU A 453 -22.77 -10.63 -25.61
C GLU A 453 -22.69 -11.98 -24.89
N LEU A 454 -21.61 -12.21 -24.16
CA LEU A 454 -21.32 -13.49 -23.50
C LEU A 454 -22.24 -13.70 -22.30
N THR A 455 -22.91 -14.85 -22.25
CA THR A 455 -23.78 -15.16 -21.11
C THR A 455 -22.96 -15.66 -19.92
N ARG A 456 -23.57 -15.66 -18.73
CA ARG A 456 -23.02 -16.28 -17.52
C ARG A 456 -22.58 -17.73 -17.74
N GLN A 457 -23.36 -18.49 -18.52
CA GLN A 457 -23.04 -19.88 -18.84
C GLN A 457 -21.88 -19.94 -19.85
N GLY A 458 -21.92 -19.14 -20.91
CA GLY A 458 -20.80 -19.05 -21.86
C GLY A 458 -19.46 -18.68 -21.19
N PHE A 459 -19.48 -17.78 -20.20
CA PHE A 459 -18.28 -17.44 -19.42
C PHE A 459 -17.77 -18.62 -18.57
N MET A 460 -18.67 -19.45 -18.03
CA MET A 460 -18.28 -20.68 -17.31
C MET A 460 -17.64 -21.69 -18.26
N ASP A 461 -18.26 -21.89 -19.41
CA ASP A 461 -17.80 -22.85 -20.41
C ASP A 461 -16.43 -22.44 -20.98
N LEU A 462 -16.19 -21.13 -21.14
CA LEU A 462 -14.88 -20.59 -21.52
C LEU A 462 -13.79 -20.92 -20.49
N ASN A 463 -14.05 -20.71 -19.21
CA ASN A 463 -13.09 -21.05 -18.15
C ASN A 463 -12.90 -22.57 -17.99
N LEU A 464 -13.93 -23.37 -18.28
CA LEU A 464 -13.82 -24.83 -18.32
C LEU A 464 -12.99 -25.30 -19.52
N MET A 465 -13.13 -24.65 -20.68
CA MET A 465 -12.28 -24.92 -21.84
C MET A 465 -10.81 -24.64 -21.52
N GLU A 466 -10.50 -23.51 -20.87
CA GLU A 466 -9.13 -23.19 -20.44
C GLU A 466 -8.56 -24.27 -19.51
N ALA A 467 -9.37 -24.81 -18.60
CA ALA A 467 -8.98 -25.93 -17.76
C ALA A 467 -8.69 -27.20 -18.57
N ASN A 468 -9.53 -27.51 -19.57
CA ASN A 468 -9.40 -28.69 -20.41
C ASN A 468 -8.17 -28.63 -21.31
N ASP A 469 -7.85 -27.48 -21.89
CA ASP A 469 -6.68 -27.26 -22.76
C ASP A 469 -5.35 -27.56 -22.05
N ARG A 470 -5.37 -27.54 -20.71
CA ARG A 470 -4.23 -27.83 -19.83
C ARG A 470 -4.35 -29.16 -19.09
N ASP A 471 -5.25 -30.06 -19.51
CA ASP A 471 -5.55 -31.35 -18.85
C ASP A 471 -5.79 -31.20 -17.33
N GLY A 472 -6.49 -30.14 -16.95
CA GLY A 472 -6.85 -29.83 -15.56
C GLY A 472 -5.74 -29.19 -14.73
N ASP A 473 -4.64 -28.72 -15.33
CA ASP A 473 -3.63 -27.94 -14.61
C ASP A 473 -4.14 -26.52 -14.28
N PRO A 474 -4.27 -26.15 -12.99
CA PRO A 474 -4.90 -24.91 -12.57
C PRO A 474 -3.98 -23.68 -12.61
N ARG A 475 -2.73 -23.80 -13.09
CA ARG A 475 -1.74 -22.71 -13.01
C ARG A 475 -2.20 -21.42 -13.70
N ASP A 476 -2.74 -21.51 -14.91
CA ASP A 476 -3.18 -20.32 -15.68
C ASP A 476 -4.43 -19.69 -15.05
N LEU A 477 -5.41 -20.51 -14.65
CA LEU A 477 -6.60 -20.08 -13.89
C LEU A 477 -6.21 -19.35 -12.59
N TRP A 478 -5.14 -19.80 -11.92
CA TRP A 478 -4.63 -19.11 -10.73
C TRP A 478 -4.03 -17.74 -11.04
N VAL A 479 -3.37 -17.56 -12.19
CA VAL A 479 -2.87 -16.25 -12.62
C VAL A 479 -4.04 -15.27 -12.80
N THR A 480 -5.12 -15.72 -13.43
CA THR A 480 -6.37 -14.96 -13.60
C THR A 480 -6.97 -14.57 -12.24
N LEU A 481 -7.16 -15.53 -11.33
CA LEU A 481 -7.72 -15.29 -10.00
C LEU A 481 -6.89 -14.32 -9.16
N LEU A 482 -5.57 -14.51 -9.10
CA LEU A 482 -4.66 -13.65 -8.36
C LEU A 482 -4.68 -12.22 -8.91
N SER A 483 -4.74 -12.09 -10.24
CA SER A 483 -4.86 -10.79 -10.93
C SER A 483 -6.17 -10.08 -10.60
N LEU A 484 -7.26 -10.82 -10.33
CA LEU A 484 -8.54 -10.23 -9.93
C LEU A 484 -8.64 -9.98 -8.41
N GLY A 485 -7.55 -10.22 -7.67
CA GLY A 485 -7.45 -9.95 -6.23
C GLY A 485 -7.97 -11.08 -5.33
N TYR A 486 -8.16 -12.29 -5.88
CA TYR A 486 -8.46 -13.48 -5.09
C TYR A 486 -7.19 -14.07 -4.50
N ASN A 487 -7.26 -14.56 -3.27
CA ASN A 487 -6.21 -15.36 -2.67
C ASN A 487 -6.36 -16.86 -3.02
N LYS A 488 -5.39 -17.67 -2.60
CA LYS A 488 -5.40 -19.12 -2.82
C LYS A 488 -6.52 -19.90 -2.08
N ALA A 489 -7.30 -19.23 -1.23
CA ALA A 489 -8.50 -19.79 -0.60
C ALA A 489 -9.80 -19.36 -1.32
N LEU A 490 -9.70 -18.78 -2.54
CA LEU A 490 -10.81 -18.21 -3.30
C LEU A 490 -11.55 -17.07 -2.57
N GLU A 491 -10.83 -16.32 -1.72
CA GLU A 491 -11.36 -15.13 -1.07
C GLU A 491 -10.81 -13.88 -1.75
N MET A 492 -11.69 -12.97 -2.18
CA MET A 492 -11.29 -11.67 -2.71
C MET A 492 -10.77 -10.78 -1.57
N THR A 493 -9.47 -10.52 -1.57
CA THR A 493 -8.76 -9.77 -0.51
C THR A 493 -8.00 -8.56 -1.03
N GLU A 494 -7.64 -8.54 -2.30
CA GLU A 494 -6.86 -7.47 -2.94
C GLU A 494 -7.69 -6.70 -3.98
N ALA A 495 -9.01 -6.79 -3.90
CA ALA A 495 -9.95 -6.03 -4.73
C ALA A 495 -11.18 -5.55 -3.92
N CYS A 496 -11.83 -4.50 -4.41
CA CYS A 496 -13.06 -3.95 -3.85
C CYS A 496 -14.00 -3.51 -4.98
N PRO A 497 -14.97 -4.37 -5.34
CA PRO A 497 -16.04 -4.02 -6.27
C PRO A 497 -16.89 -2.88 -5.71
N PHE A 498 -17.37 -2.00 -6.58
CA PHE A 498 -18.25 -0.88 -6.24
C PHE A 498 -19.30 -0.65 -7.30
N VAL A 499 -20.32 0.13 -6.95
CA VAL A 499 -21.36 0.59 -7.85
C VAL A 499 -21.52 2.10 -7.76
N ILE A 500 -21.71 2.74 -8.91
CA ILE A 500 -21.96 4.17 -9.07
C ILE A 500 -23.39 4.36 -9.58
N ASP A 501 -24.16 5.18 -8.88
CA ASP A 501 -25.49 5.61 -9.32
C ASP A 501 -25.49 7.10 -9.63
N ILE A 502 -26.12 7.48 -10.74
CA ILE A 502 -26.27 8.87 -11.17
C ILE A 502 -27.72 9.10 -11.54
N CYS A 503 -28.40 9.94 -10.77
CA CYS A 503 -29.76 10.37 -11.06
C CYS A 503 -29.77 11.84 -11.44
N ALA A 504 -30.39 12.18 -12.57
CA ALA A 504 -30.53 13.53 -13.07
C ALA A 504 -32.01 13.90 -13.25
N GLU A 505 -32.39 15.08 -12.76
CA GLU A 505 -33.77 15.58 -12.81
C GLU A 505 -34.28 15.79 -14.24
N ARG A 506 -33.49 16.45 -15.09
CA ARG A 506 -33.97 17.00 -16.35
C ARG A 506 -33.59 16.16 -17.56
N CYS A 507 -32.66 15.21 -17.45
CA CYS A 507 -32.13 14.53 -18.64
C CYS A 507 -31.63 13.12 -18.39
N LYS A 508 -31.58 12.33 -19.46
CA LYS A 508 -30.95 11.02 -19.45
C LYS A 508 -29.44 11.19 -19.54
N ALA A 509 -28.77 11.07 -18.39
CA ALA A 509 -27.33 10.97 -18.36
C ALA A 509 -26.85 9.74 -19.15
N ARG A 510 -25.65 9.82 -19.73
CA ARG A 510 -24.97 8.67 -20.35
C ARG A 510 -23.62 8.49 -19.67
N MET A 511 -23.41 7.35 -19.03
CA MET A 511 -22.15 7.00 -18.38
C MET A 511 -21.52 5.82 -19.11
N LYS A 512 -20.19 5.84 -19.27
CA LYS A 512 -19.42 4.76 -19.88
C LYS A 512 -18.06 4.62 -19.18
N ALA A 513 -17.64 3.39 -18.88
CA ALA A 513 -16.27 3.09 -18.46
C ALA A 513 -15.30 3.26 -19.65
N VAL A 514 -14.16 3.91 -19.42
CA VAL A 514 -13.23 4.35 -20.48
C VAL A 514 -11.86 3.70 -20.36
N SER A 515 -11.35 3.58 -19.14
CA SER A 515 -10.04 2.96 -18.87
C SER A 515 -10.03 2.27 -17.50
N LEU A 516 -9.11 1.33 -17.32
CA LEU A 516 -8.80 0.67 -16.06
C LEU A 516 -7.31 0.91 -15.80
N GLU A 517 -7.01 1.84 -14.90
CA GLU A 517 -5.64 2.29 -14.67
C GLU A 517 -5.52 2.99 -13.31
N ALA A 518 -4.30 3.30 -12.89
CA ALA A 518 -4.08 4.10 -11.70
C ALA A 518 -4.71 5.50 -11.85
N GLY A 519 -5.08 6.10 -10.71
CA GLY A 519 -5.65 7.45 -10.67
C GLY A 519 -4.75 8.51 -11.34
N GLY A 520 -3.44 8.31 -11.29
CA GLY A 520 -2.44 9.18 -11.91
C GLY A 520 -2.44 10.60 -11.36
N SER A 521 -1.72 11.49 -12.05
CA SER A 521 -1.55 12.90 -11.62
C SER A 521 -2.87 13.67 -11.54
N GLN A 522 -3.87 13.32 -12.36
CA GLN A 522 -5.19 13.97 -12.34
C GLN A 522 -5.94 13.70 -11.04
N LEU A 523 -6.01 12.43 -10.61
CA LEU A 523 -6.66 12.10 -9.34
C LEU A 523 -5.89 12.68 -8.16
N SER A 524 -4.56 12.57 -8.14
CA SER A 524 -3.74 13.16 -7.08
C SER A 524 -3.95 14.68 -6.98
N ARG A 525 -4.00 15.38 -8.12
CA ARG A 525 -4.29 16.83 -8.17
C ARG A 525 -5.68 17.14 -7.66
N ALA A 526 -6.69 16.35 -8.01
CA ALA A 526 -8.06 16.50 -7.55
C ALA A 526 -8.19 16.30 -6.03
N VAL A 527 -7.55 15.26 -5.48
CA VAL A 527 -7.48 15.00 -4.04
C VAL A 527 -6.77 16.12 -3.31
N CYS A 528 -5.61 16.56 -3.80
CA CYS A 528 -4.89 17.68 -3.17
C CYS A 528 -5.73 18.96 -3.18
N ARG A 529 -6.36 19.29 -4.31
CA ARG A 529 -7.18 20.50 -4.44
C ARG A 529 -8.43 20.44 -3.56
N SER A 530 -9.05 19.28 -3.41
CA SER A 530 -10.23 19.14 -2.54
C SER A 530 -9.87 19.38 -1.07
N VAL A 531 -8.73 18.84 -0.61
CA VAL A 531 -8.23 19.06 0.76
C VAL A 531 -7.81 20.50 0.97
N VAL A 532 -7.10 21.13 0.03
CA VAL A 532 -6.68 22.54 0.14
C VAL A 532 -7.90 23.48 0.17
N ASN A 533 -8.93 23.22 -0.63
CA ASN A 533 -10.11 24.09 -0.70
C ASN A 533 -11.01 23.99 0.54
N LYS A 534 -11.03 22.84 1.24
CA LYS A 534 -11.99 22.56 2.32
C LYS A 534 -11.34 22.32 3.68
N GLY A 535 -10.03 22.11 3.73
CA GLY A 535 -9.28 21.80 4.93
C GLY A 535 -8.81 23.04 5.68
N GLU A 536 -8.45 22.83 6.94
CA GLU A 536 -7.80 23.85 7.75
C GLU A 536 -6.33 23.98 7.34
N ALA A 537 -5.90 25.20 7.01
CA ALA A 537 -4.53 25.50 6.62
C ALA A 537 -3.70 25.92 7.83
N LYS A 538 -2.56 25.25 8.04
CA LYS A 538 -1.60 25.59 9.09
C LYS A 538 -0.20 25.73 8.51
N VAL A 539 0.38 26.92 8.64
CA VAL A 539 1.77 27.18 8.24
C VAL A 539 2.71 26.41 9.18
N LEU A 540 3.78 25.84 8.64
CA LEU A 540 4.80 25.15 9.43
C LEU A 540 5.63 26.17 10.21
N ASP A 541 5.75 26.00 11.53
CA ASP A 541 6.48 26.96 12.37
C ASP A 541 7.93 27.08 11.88
N GLY A 542 8.40 28.29 11.59
CA GLY A 542 9.74 28.51 11.05
C GLY A 542 9.89 28.31 9.53
N SER A 543 8.79 28.13 8.78
CA SER A 543 8.79 28.06 7.31
C SER A 543 7.49 28.57 6.71
N GLU A 544 7.44 29.86 6.36
CA GLU A 544 6.23 30.53 5.83
C GLU A 544 5.73 29.95 4.49
N ASN A 545 6.63 29.30 3.74
CA ASN A 545 6.31 28.73 2.43
C ASN A 545 5.72 27.32 2.48
N ILE A 546 5.70 26.68 3.65
CA ILE A 546 5.20 25.30 3.80
C ILE A 546 3.90 25.33 4.59
N ILE A 547 2.82 24.86 3.95
CA ILE A 547 1.47 24.87 4.53
C ILE A 547 0.94 23.45 4.59
N ILE A 548 0.50 23.03 5.77
CA ILE A 548 -0.18 21.76 5.99
C ILE A 548 -1.68 22.01 5.99
N HIS A 549 -2.37 21.46 5.00
CA HIS A 549 -3.83 21.49 4.90
C HIS A 549 -4.39 20.21 5.47
N THR A 550 -5.29 20.28 6.44
CA THR A 550 -5.94 19.10 7.03
C THR A 550 -7.45 19.19 6.84
N TYR A 551 -7.99 18.29 6.01
CA TYR A 551 -9.42 18.12 5.82
C TYR A 551 -9.93 16.98 6.69
N LYS A 552 -11.00 17.25 7.44
CA LYS A 552 -11.68 16.29 8.30
C LYS A 552 -13.09 16.02 7.77
N SER A 553 -13.43 14.76 7.56
CA SER A 553 -14.81 14.30 7.46
C SER A 553 -15.16 13.42 8.67
N GLY A 554 -16.42 12.98 8.77
CA GLY A 554 -16.87 12.12 9.87
C GLY A 554 -16.12 10.78 10.01
N SER A 555 -15.52 10.29 8.93
CA SER A 555 -14.91 8.94 8.85
C SER A 555 -13.46 8.93 8.35
N ARG A 556 -12.93 10.05 7.88
CA ARG A 556 -11.54 10.16 7.43
C ARG A 556 -10.94 11.53 7.70
N ILE A 557 -9.63 11.55 7.90
CA ILE A 557 -8.80 12.76 7.89
C ILE A 557 -7.85 12.64 6.70
N SER A 558 -7.65 13.71 5.96
CA SER A 558 -6.72 13.79 4.84
C SER A 558 -5.86 15.02 4.99
N SER A 559 -4.54 14.85 4.93
CA SER A 559 -3.59 15.95 5.05
C SER A 559 -2.78 16.11 3.78
N VAL A 560 -2.60 17.36 3.34
CA VAL A 560 -1.83 17.74 2.15
C VAL A 560 -0.76 18.75 2.55
N ILE A 561 0.43 18.57 2.01
CA ILE A 561 1.54 19.49 2.18
C ILE A 561 1.62 20.33 0.91
N GLU A 562 1.51 21.64 1.06
CA GLU A 562 1.71 22.61 -0.02
C GLU A 562 3.08 23.27 0.17
N ASN A 563 3.94 23.13 -0.84
CA ASN A 563 5.25 23.75 -0.89
C ASN A 563 5.23 24.95 -1.85
N LYS A 564 5.24 26.16 -1.30
CA LYS A 564 5.29 27.42 -2.07
C LYS A 564 6.72 27.90 -2.33
N SER A 565 7.74 27.19 -1.85
CA SER A 565 9.14 27.58 -2.06
C SER A 565 9.66 27.14 -3.43
N GLU A 566 10.83 27.67 -3.82
CA GLU A 566 11.57 27.26 -5.03
C GLU A 566 12.38 25.97 -4.82
N ASN A 567 12.46 25.49 -3.57
CA ASN A 567 13.25 24.33 -3.22
C ASN A 567 12.34 23.14 -2.90
N LYS A 568 12.86 21.94 -3.18
CA LYS A 568 12.27 20.72 -2.69
C LYS A 568 12.32 20.70 -1.17
N VAL A 569 11.26 20.24 -0.51
CA VAL A 569 11.24 20.06 0.95
C VAL A 569 10.95 18.62 1.31
N ILE A 570 11.48 18.20 2.44
CA ILE A 570 11.20 16.90 3.02
C ILE A 570 10.58 17.14 4.38
N ILE A 571 9.33 16.70 4.54
CA ILE A 571 8.56 16.85 5.77
C ILE A 571 8.46 15.50 6.46
N HIS A 572 9.00 15.44 7.65
CA HIS A 572 8.86 14.30 8.54
C HIS A 572 7.47 14.31 9.18
N VAL A 573 6.80 13.17 9.21
CA VAL A 573 5.43 12.99 9.68
C VAL A 573 5.43 11.94 10.78
N ASN A 574 5.10 12.32 12.01
CA ASN A 574 5.04 11.44 13.16
C ASN A 574 3.60 11.30 13.67
N ASN A 575 3.07 10.07 13.67
CA ASN A 575 1.74 9.72 14.16
C ASN A 575 1.75 8.86 15.44
N GLU A 576 2.87 8.74 16.17
CA GLU A 576 3.03 7.81 17.32
C GLU A 576 2.00 8.02 18.43
N LYS A 577 1.52 9.26 18.58
CA LYS A 577 0.50 9.61 19.58
C LYS A 577 -0.92 9.32 19.10
N SER A 578 -1.10 8.89 17.85
CA SER A 578 -2.41 8.51 17.32
C SER A 578 -2.87 7.18 17.91
N LYS A 579 -4.17 7.06 18.18
CA LYS A 579 -4.79 5.86 18.77
C LYS A 579 -5.99 5.44 17.92
N ASN A 580 -6.17 4.12 17.76
CA ASN A 580 -7.23 3.54 16.95
C ASN A 580 -7.24 4.09 15.50
N CYS A 581 -6.05 4.31 14.91
CA CYS A 581 -5.88 4.91 13.59
C CYS A 581 -5.25 3.91 12.60
N LEU A 582 -5.73 3.94 11.37
CA LEU A 582 -5.11 3.37 10.17
C LEU A 582 -4.69 4.52 9.28
N ASN A 583 -3.43 4.56 8.84
CA ASN A 583 -2.97 5.56 7.86
C ASN A 583 -2.65 4.92 6.51
N SER A 584 -2.81 5.66 5.42
CA SER A 584 -2.61 5.16 4.05
C SER A 584 -1.16 4.77 3.73
N ARG A 585 -0.18 5.24 4.50
CA ARG A 585 1.24 4.91 4.33
C ARG A 585 1.63 3.58 4.99
N GLY A 586 0.81 3.06 5.91
CA GLY A 586 1.09 1.85 6.68
C GLY A 586 2.21 2.02 7.73
N LEU A 587 2.70 3.24 7.93
CA LEU A 587 3.83 3.54 8.81
C LEU A 587 3.41 4.57 9.87
N THR A 588 3.85 4.38 11.11
CA THR A 588 3.58 5.34 12.19
C THR A 588 4.38 6.63 11.99
N VAL A 589 5.59 6.50 11.45
CA VAL A 589 6.51 7.61 11.20
C VAL A 589 7.16 7.45 9.83
N PHE A 590 7.17 8.51 9.04
CA PHE A 590 7.70 8.51 7.67
C PHE A 590 8.06 9.93 7.21
N ALA A 591 8.66 10.07 6.03
CA ALA A 591 8.96 11.35 5.42
C ALA A 591 8.20 11.52 4.09
N VAL A 592 7.83 12.76 3.76
CA VAL A 592 7.15 13.12 2.52
C VAL A 592 7.99 14.15 1.79
N GLU A 593 8.42 13.81 0.59
CA GLU A 593 9.13 14.72 -0.30
C GLU A 593 8.14 15.53 -1.13
N VAL A 594 8.28 16.85 -1.14
CA VAL A 594 7.39 17.76 -1.87
C VAL A 594 8.22 18.64 -2.79
N ALA A 595 7.97 18.52 -4.09
CA ALA A 595 8.66 19.30 -5.11
C ALA A 595 8.41 20.82 -4.96
N PRO A 596 9.27 21.68 -5.53
CA PRO A 596 9.02 23.12 -5.59
C PRO A 596 7.66 23.43 -6.20
N LYS A 597 6.97 24.44 -5.67
CA LYS A 597 5.68 24.95 -6.20
C LYS A 597 4.63 23.85 -6.42
N SER A 598 4.65 22.81 -5.59
CA SER A 598 3.76 21.67 -5.73
C SER A 598 3.05 21.35 -4.42
N MET A 599 2.09 20.45 -4.51
CA MET A 599 1.37 19.91 -3.36
C MET A 599 1.37 18.39 -3.42
N MET A 600 1.46 17.74 -2.26
CA MET A 600 1.43 16.29 -2.15
C MET A 600 0.55 15.85 -0.99
N VAL A 601 -0.20 14.77 -1.18
CA VAL A 601 -0.90 14.10 -0.08
C VAL A 601 0.13 13.60 0.92
N SER A 602 0.06 14.11 2.15
CA SER A 602 0.85 13.61 3.27
C SER A 602 0.40 12.20 3.62
N GLN A 603 -0.87 12.07 3.99
CA GLN A 603 -1.51 10.83 4.39
C GLN A 603 -3.03 10.98 4.41
N HIS A 604 -3.72 9.84 4.30
CA HIS A 604 -5.09 9.67 4.74
C HIS A 604 -5.10 8.86 6.03
N VAL A 605 -6.05 9.15 6.91
CA VAL A 605 -6.22 8.45 8.19
C VAL A 605 -7.69 8.12 8.42
N MET A 606 -7.95 6.89 8.85
CA MET A 606 -9.28 6.36 9.19
C MET A 606 -9.23 5.65 10.54
N PRO A 607 -10.38 5.45 11.22
CA PRO A 607 -10.42 4.61 12.42
C PRO A 607 -10.11 3.15 12.09
N LEU A 608 -9.29 2.51 12.92
CA LEU A 608 -9.05 1.05 12.87
C LEU A 608 -10.32 0.28 13.24
N LYS A 609 -11.05 0.76 14.26
CA LYS A 609 -12.38 0.27 14.66
C LYS A 609 -13.36 1.42 14.70
N GLU A 610 -14.40 1.37 13.87
CA GLU A 610 -15.34 2.47 13.68
C GLU A 610 -16.26 2.73 14.88
N GLN A 611 -16.49 1.70 15.70
CA GLN A 611 -17.34 1.75 16.87
C GLN A 611 -16.61 2.29 18.12
N GLU A 612 -15.29 2.46 18.05
CA GLU A 612 -14.47 2.98 19.14
C GLU A 612 -14.04 4.42 18.86
N GLU A 613 -13.78 5.19 19.91
CA GLU A 613 -13.18 6.52 19.79
C GLU A 613 -11.78 6.42 19.14
N TRP A 614 -11.40 7.41 18.35
CA TRP A 614 -10.07 7.49 17.77
C TRP A 614 -9.47 8.90 17.90
N ILE A 615 -8.16 8.92 18.12
CA ILE A 615 -7.40 10.14 18.33
C ILE A 615 -6.36 10.20 17.23
N TYR A 616 -6.49 11.18 16.34
CA TYR A 616 -5.46 11.53 15.38
C TYR A 616 -4.54 12.56 16.01
N SER A 617 -3.26 12.23 16.17
CA SER A 617 -2.23 13.16 16.66
C SER A 617 -1.01 13.04 15.77
N CYS A 618 -0.79 14.06 14.96
CA CYS A 618 0.25 14.11 13.95
C CYS A 618 1.14 15.33 14.15
N VAL A 619 2.45 15.12 14.04
CA VAL A 619 3.46 16.18 14.03
C VAL A 619 4.18 16.16 12.69
N HIS A 620 4.12 17.27 11.98
CA HIS A 620 4.90 17.57 10.78
C HIS A 620 6.14 18.35 11.19
N SER A 621 7.32 17.97 10.72
CA SER A 621 8.55 18.74 10.96
C SER A 621 9.43 18.79 9.71
N LEU A 622 10.08 19.94 9.49
CA LEU A 622 11.00 20.09 8.37
C LEU A 622 12.27 19.28 8.66
N VAL A 623 12.71 18.48 7.70
CA VAL A 623 14.03 17.87 7.74
C VAL A 623 15.02 18.92 7.23
N GLY A 624 15.88 19.40 8.13
CA GLY A 624 16.93 20.38 7.83
C GLY A 624 18.12 19.79 7.09
#